data_AF-A0A024FJY9-F1
#
_entry.id   AF-A0A024FJY9-F1
#
_cell.length_a   1.000
_cell.length_b   1.000
_cell.length_c   1.000
_cell.angle_alpha   90.00
_cell.angle_beta   90.00
_cell.angle_gamma   90.00
#
_symmetry.space_group_name_H-M   'P 1'
#
loop_
_entity.id
_entity.type
_entity.pdbx_description
1 polymer ?
#
loop_
_entity_poly.entity_id
_entity_poly.type
_entity_poly.pdbx_seq_one_letter_code
_entity_poly.pdbx_strand_id
1 'polypeptide(L)'
;MRKIVPILIITLLIFSCTNYKANNDANVELTALQTKIDSLKKSKKETKEQIATFLTFQDNNAEKAMDFYVELFDNSKIISIQRWEKGGPVEEGKIMTAKFNLNGSLFMCSDSPPINDWDFSPAVSNFIDCVNENELEQLFSKLSKNGNVTMPLNNYGFSYRFGWVVDQFGVSWQLNLK
;
A
#
# COMPACT_ATOMS: atom_id res chain seq x y z
N MET A 1 -60.29 13.77 52.89
CA MET A 1 -59.40 12.70 52.37
C MET A 1 -59.61 12.55 50.87
N ARG A 2 -58.71 13.05 50.02
CA ARG A 2 -58.69 12.75 48.57
C ARG A 2 -57.27 12.35 48.17
N LYS A 3 -57.16 11.15 47.58
CA LYS A 3 -55.94 10.47 47.17
C LYS A 3 -55.38 11.12 45.89
N ILE A 4 -54.27 11.86 45.97
CA ILE A 4 -53.55 12.43 44.80
C ILE A 4 -52.08 11.97 44.82
N VAL A 5 -51.85 10.67 44.99
CA VAL A 5 -50.49 10.09 45.04
C VAL A 5 -50.16 9.07 43.93
N PRO A 6 -51.09 8.50 43.12
CA PRO A 6 -50.68 7.44 42.18
C PRO A 6 -50.09 7.96 40.84
N ILE A 7 -50.40 9.18 40.39
CA ILE A 7 -50.01 9.64 39.03
C ILE A 7 -48.54 10.05 38.95
N LEU A 8 -47.99 10.69 39.98
CA LEU A 8 -46.60 11.20 39.98
C LEU A 8 -45.56 10.06 40.10
N ILE A 9 -45.90 8.98 40.80
CA ILE A 9 -45.03 7.80 40.95
C ILE A 9 -44.97 6.99 39.64
N ILE A 10 -46.09 6.87 38.93
CA ILE A 10 -46.14 6.17 37.64
C ILE A 10 -45.34 6.92 36.57
N THR A 11 -45.41 8.26 36.53
CA THR A 11 -44.63 9.04 35.56
C THR A 11 -43.12 8.97 35.83
N LEU A 12 -42.68 8.98 37.09
CA LEU A 12 -41.27 8.84 37.46
C LEU A 12 -40.71 7.45 37.13
N LEU A 13 -41.50 6.39 37.34
CA LEU A 13 -41.14 5.01 36.98
C LEU A 13 -41.05 4.81 35.46
N ILE A 14 -41.99 5.39 34.70
CA ILE A 14 -41.95 5.35 33.23
C ILE A 14 -40.69 6.08 32.73
N PHE A 15 -40.38 7.27 33.27
CA PHE A 15 -39.18 8.03 32.90
C PHE A 15 -37.87 7.28 33.23
N SER A 16 -37.83 6.61 34.38
CA SER A 16 -36.70 5.77 34.79
C SER A 16 -36.54 4.55 33.88
N CYS A 17 -37.63 3.88 33.51
CA CYS A 17 -37.60 2.73 32.60
C CYS A 17 -37.22 3.14 31.16
N THR A 18 -37.68 4.28 30.67
CA THR A 18 -37.29 4.79 29.34
C THR A 18 -35.82 5.16 29.29
N ASN A 19 -35.30 5.83 30.32
CA ASN A 19 -33.87 6.15 30.42
C ASN A 19 -33.00 4.90 30.57
N TYR A 20 -33.45 3.91 31.33
CA TYR A 20 -32.75 2.63 31.47
C TYR A 20 -32.67 1.88 30.16
N LYS A 21 -33.77 1.80 29.40
CA LYS A 21 -33.82 1.13 28.10
C LYS A 21 -32.95 1.85 27.07
N ALA A 22 -33.02 3.18 26.99
CA ALA A 22 -32.18 3.97 26.08
C ALA A 22 -30.67 3.85 26.39
N ASN A 23 -30.28 3.85 27.68
CA ASN A 23 -28.88 3.60 28.06
C ASN A 23 -28.42 2.19 27.69
N ASN A 24 -29.30 1.20 27.83
CA ASN A 24 -28.97 -0.18 27.49
C ASN A 24 -28.79 -0.35 25.97
N ASP A 25 -29.66 0.27 25.17
CA ASP A 25 -29.59 0.26 23.71
C ASP A 25 -28.30 0.95 23.20
N ALA A 26 -27.91 2.09 23.80
CA ALA A 26 -26.66 2.79 23.47
C ALA A 26 -25.39 1.98 23.84
N ASN A 27 -25.41 1.28 24.98
CA ASN A 27 -24.30 0.41 25.39
C ASN A 27 -24.12 -0.81 24.47
N VAL A 28 -25.23 -1.35 23.94
CA VAL A 28 -25.22 -2.43 22.95
C VAL A 28 -24.60 -1.94 21.64
N GLU A 29 -24.98 -0.75 21.16
CA GLU A 29 -24.41 -0.16 19.94
C GLU A 29 -22.92 0.14 20.08
N LEU A 30 -22.49 0.71 21.22
CA LEU A 30 -21.09 0.99 21.51
C LEU A 30 -20.24 -0.31 21.51
N THR A 31 -20.78 -1.38 22.07
CA THR A 31 -20.12 -2.70 22.09
C THR A 31 -20.00 -3.30 20.70
N ALA A 32 -21.03 -3.15 19.87
CA ALA A 32 -21.01 -3.60 18.47
C ALA A 32 -19.97 -2.82 17.64
N LEU A 33 -19.88 -1.50 17.83
CA LEU A 33 -18.88 -0.65 17.19
C LEU A 33 -17.46 -1.02 17.62
N GLN A 34 -17.24 -1.25 18.92
CA GLN A 34 -15.95 -1.66 19.45
C GLN A 34 -15.51 -3.01 18.87
N THR A 35 -16.43 -3.97 18.79
CA THR A 35 -16.20 -5.28 18.18
C THR A 35 -15.81 -5.14 16.71
N LYS A 36 -16.47 -4.24 15.97
CA LYS A 36 -16.16 -3.97 14.56
C LYS A 36 -14.81 -3.28 14.37
N ILE A 37 -14.45 -2.36 15.27
CA ILE A 37 -13.13 -1.73 15.29
C ILE A 37 -12.05 -2.79 15.55
N ASP A 38 -12.27 -3.67 16.51
CA ASP A 38 -11.31 -4.72 16.86
C ASP A 38 -11.19 -5.78 15.75
N SER A 39 -12.29 -6.12 15.07
CA SER A 39 -12.26 -7.00 13.90
C SER A 39 -11.52 -6.36 12.72
N LEU A 40 -11.69 -5.06 12.48
CA LEU A 40 -10.96 -4.32 11.44
C LEU A 40 -9.47 -4.22 11.75
N LYS A 41 -9.11 -3.98 13.03
CA LYS A 41 -7.71 -4.01 13.49
C LYS A 41 -7.09 -5.39 13.33
N LYS A 42 -7.82 -6.46 13.66
CA LYS A 42 -7.37 -7.84 13.51
C LYS A 42 -7.19 -8.20 12.03
N SER A 43 -8.15 -7.88 11.16
CA SER A 43 -8.06 -8.07 9.71
C SER A 43 -6.84 -7.37 9.11
N LYS A 44 -6.55 -6.13 9.53
CA LYS A 44 -5.37 -5.38 9.11
C LYS A 44 -4.04 -6.00 9.61
N LYS A 45 -4.08 -6.72 10.73
CA LYS A 45 -2.93 -7.43 11.32
C LYS A 45 -2.74 -8.85 10.76
N GLU A 46 -3.81 -9.48 10.26
CA GLU A 46 -3.84 -10.86 9.76
C GLU A 46 -3.79 -11.01 8.24
N THR A 47 -3.60 -9.94 7.47
CA THR A 47 -3.13 -10.07 6.08
C THR A 47 -1.72 -10.65 6.08
N LYS A 48 -1.66 -11.98 6.13
CA LYS A 48 -0.49 -12.80 5.82
C LYS A 48 -0.05 -12.40 4.42
N GLU A 49 1.05 -11.67 4.30
CA GLU A 49 1.62 -11.26 3.01
C GLU A 49 1.83 -12.51 2.15
N GLN A 50 0.97 -12.74 1.14
CA GLN A 50 0.84 -14.09 0.57
C GLN A 50 1.79 -14.36 -0.59
N ILE A 51 2.38 -13.33 -1.23
CA ILE A 51 3.54 -13.33 -2.13
C ILE A 51 3.94 -11.85 -2.31
N ALA A 52 5.23 -11.54 -2.39
CA ALA A 52 5.73 -10.19 -2.67
C ALA A 52 6.73 -10.21 -3.83
N THR A 53 6.70 -9.18 -4.68
CA THR A 53 7.77 -8.95 -5.65
C THR A 53 9.01 -8.50 -4.90
N PHE A 54 10.15 -9.15 -5.15
CA PHE A 54 11.43 -8.83 -4.51
C PHE A 54 12.43 -8.35 -5.56
N LEU A 55 12.92 -7.13 -5.42
CA LEU A 55 13.88 -6.48 -6.32
C LEU A 55 15.28 -6.49 -5.69
N THR A 56 16.18 -7.28 -6.25
CA THR A 56 17.57 -7.35 -5.78
C THR A 56 18.45 -6.46 -6.66
N PHE A 57 18.99 -5.40 -6.09
CA PHE A 57 19.84 -4.44 -6.79
C PHE A 57 21.32 -4.76 -6.59
N GLN A 58 22.12 -4.64 -7.63
CA GLN A 58 23.56 -4.97 -7.58
C GLN A 58 24.43 -3.71 -7.50
N ASP A 59 23.94 -2.57 -8.01
CA ASP A 59 24.67 -1.29 -8.01
C ASP A 59 24.53 -0.49 -6.72
N ASN A 60 24.13 -1.13 -5.62
CA ASN A 60 23.91 -0.50 -4.32
C ASN A 60 22.96 0.72 -4.38
N ASN A 61 21.92 0.62 -5.20
CA ASN A 61 20.96 1.69 -5.48
C ASN A 61 19.53 1.36 -5.00
N ALA A 62 19.34 0.34 -4.16
CA ALA A 62 18.02 -0.08 -3.69
C ALA A 62 17.24 1.02 -2.97
N GLU A 63 17.92 1.85 -2.16
CA GLU A 63 17.29 2.98 -1.47
C GLU A 63 16.81 4.04 -2.47
N LYS A 64 17.66 4.44 -3.42
CA LYS A 64 17.30 5.41 -4.46
C LYS A 64 16.15 4.92 -5.33
N ALA A 65 16.16 3.63 -5.68
CA ALA A 65 15.10 3.01 -6.46
C ALA A 65 13.78 3.00 -5.69
N MET A 66 13.81 2.57 -4.42
CA MET A 66 12.65 2.58 -3.54
C MET A 66 12.05 3.99 -3.37
N ASP A 67 12.88 4.99 -3.07
CA ASP A 67 12.46 6.39 -2.94
C ASP A 67 11.80 6.89 -4.23
N PHE A 68 12.44 6.63 -5.38
CA PHE A 68 11.87 6.97 -6.68
C PHE A 68 10.52 6.29 -6.93
N TYR A 69 10.37 5.00 -6.61
CA TYR A 69 9.13 4.28 -6.85
C TYR A 69 7.98 4.76 -5.97
N VAL A 70 8.23 5.06 -4.70
CA VAL A 70 7.16 5.57 -3.81
C VAL A 70 6.72 6.98 -4.20
N GLU A 71 7.55 7.75 -4.92
CA GLU A 71 7.18 9.05 -5.51
C GLU A 71 6.39 8.94 -6.83
N LEU A 72 6.23 7.73 -7.38
CA LEU A 72 5.43 7.53 -8.60
C LEU A 72 3.93 7.62 -8.33
N PHE A 73 3.46 7.20 -7.15
CA PHE A 73 2.03 7.16 -6.82
C PHE A 73 1.75 7.71 -5.41
N ASP A 74 0.69 8.49 -5.27
CA ASP A 74 0.28 9.10 -4.00
C ASP A 74 -0.01 8.08 -2.89
N ASN A 75 -0.58 6.92 -3.26
CA ASN A 75 -0.89 5.83 -2.33
C ASN A 75 0.28 4.86 -2.18
N SER A 76 1.49 5.39 -1.99
CA SER A 76 2.71 4.61 -1.79
C SER A 76 3.47 5.09 -0.57
N LYS A 77 4.21 4.17 0.05
CA LYS A 77 5.07 4.50 1.19
C LYS A 77 6.07 3.40 1.47
N ILE A 78 7.18 3.80 2.06
CA ILE A 78 8.11 2.88 2.70
C ILE A 78 7.46 2.35 3.99
N ILE A 79 7.48 1.02 4.16
CA ILE A 79 6.91 0.33 5.32
C ILE A 79 7.98 0.09 6.38
N SER A 80 9.15 -0.42 5.97
CA SER A 80 10.24 -0.75 6.88
C SER A 80 11.54 -0.84 6.12
N ILE A 81 12.65 -0.46 6.75
CA ILE A 81 13.98 -0.66 6.20
C ILE A 81 14.90 -1.30 7.24
N GLN A 82 15.63 -2.33 6.82
CA GLN A 82 16.68 -2.97 7.59
C GLN A 82 18.01 -2.79 6.86
N ARG A 83 19.01 -2.26 7.56
CA ARG A 83 20.34 -2.00 7.01
C ARG A 83 21.36 -2.98 7.55
N TRP A 84 22.43 -3.20 6.79
CA TRP A 84 23.59 -3.91 7.28
C TRP A 84 24.31 -3.09 8.35
N GLU A 85 24.62 -3.75 9.47
CA GLU A 85 25.43 -3.18 10.55
C GLU A 85 26.93 -3.33 10.25
N LYS A 86 27.75 -2.58 10.99
CA LYS A 86 29.21 -2.72 10.92
C LYS A 86 29.65 -4.16 11.17
N GLY A 87 30.49 -4.69 10.28
CA GLY A 87 30.99 -6.07 10.36
C GLY A 87 30.09 -7.11 9.70
N GLY A 88 29.02 -6.68 9.02
CA GLY A 88 28.22 -7.54 8.15
C GLY A 88 28.94 -7.94 6.85
N PRO A 89 28.36 -8.86 6.06
CA PRO A 89 28.89 -9.30 4.76
C PRO A 89 28.81 -8.24 3.66
N VAL A 90 28.07 -7.15 3.88
CA VAL A 90 27.93 -6.00 2.99
C VAL A 90 28.41 -4.76 3.74
N GLU A 91 28.82 -3.72 3.00
CA GLU A 91 29.10 -2.39 3.52
C GLU A 91 27.99 -1.89 4.48
N GLU A 92 28.40 -1.30 5.59
CA GLU A 92 27.51 -0.72 6.60
C GLU A 92 26.56 0.31 5.98
N GLY A 93 25.29 0.27 6.38
CA GLY A 93 24.27 1.21 5.91
C GLY A 93 23.55 0.82 4.62
N LYS A 94 24.06 -0.15 3.84
CA LYS A 94 23.35 -0.68 2.66
C LYS A 94 22.05 -1.39 3.04
N ILE A 95 21.12 -1.48 2.09
CA ILE A 95 19.83 -2.13 2.33
C ILE A 95 20.03 -3.64 2.43
N MET A 96 19.85 -4.19 3.63
CA MET A 96 19.76 -5.64 3.78
C MET A 96 18.41 -6.14 3.28
N THR A 97 17.32 -5.56 3.77
CA THR A 97 15.99 -5.72 3.20
C THR A 97 15.17 -4.47 3.47
N ALA A 98 14.31 -4.09 2.52
CA ALA A 98 13.30 -3.07 2.73
C ALA A 98 11.94 -3.59 2.24
N LYS A 99 10.87 -3.01 2.79
CA LYS A 99 9.49 -3.22 2.36
C LYS A 99 8.86 -1.89 2.04
N PHE A 100 8.14 -1.82 0.94
CA PHE A 100 7.40 -0.64 0.54
C PHE A 100 6.10 -1.04 -0.17
N ASN A 101 5.12 -0.15 -0.08
CA ASN A 101 3.86 -0.29 -0.79
C ASN A 101 3.88 0.63 -2.01
N LEU A 102 3.53 0.10 -3.18
CA LEU A 102 3.27 0.85 -4.39
C LEU A 102 1.80 0.72 -4.76
N ASN A 103 1.04 1.79 -4.56
CA ASN A 103 -0.38 1.86 -4.89
C ASN A 103 -1.20 0.63 -4.43
N GLY A 104 -0.99 0.17 -3.20
CA GLY A 104 -1.66 -1.01 -2.64
C GLY A 104 -0.91 -2.34 -2.81
N SER A 105 0.10 -2.42 -3.68
CA SER A 105 0.91 -3.63 -3.88
C SER A 105 2.15 -3.66 -3.00
N LEU A 106 2.47 -4.82 -2.42
CA LEU A 106 3.67 -5.00 -1.60
C LEU A 106 4.89 -5.33 -2.46
N PHE A 107 5.95 -4.55 -2.25
CA PHE A 107 7.27 -4.78 -2.82
C PHE A 107 8.31 -4.91 -1.71
N MET A 108 9.37 -5.63 -2.03
CA MET A 108 10.58 -5.75 -1.23
C MET A 108 11.81 -5.44 -2.06
N CYS A 109 12.89 -4.98 -1.44
CA CYS A 109 14.18 -4.86 -2.11
C CYS A 109 15.39 -5.08 -1.19
N SER A 110 16.55 -5.30 -1.79
CA SER A 110 17.85 -5.35 -1.11
C SER A 110 18.99 -4.90 -2.02
N ASP A 111 20.12 -4.53 -1.43
CA ASP A 111 21.40 -4.43 -2.12
C ASP A 111 22.14 -5.79 -2.02
N SER A 112 22.60 -6.34 -3.14
CA SER A 112 23.32 -7.61 -3.23
C SER A 112 24.83 -7.40 -3.03
N PRO A 113 25.49 -8.11 -2.08
CA PRO A 113 26.93 -8.10 -1.93
C PRO A 113 27.72 -8.60 -3.16
N PRO A 114 27.42 -9.78 -3.74
CA PRO A 114 28.08 -10.21 -4.96
C PRO A 114 27.43 -9.54 -6.18
N ILE A 115 28.28 -9.07 -7.09
CA ILE A 115 27.89 -8.80 -8.48
C ILE A 115 27.82 -10.14 -9.20
N ASN A 116 26.72 -10.38 -9.91
CA ASN A 116 26.44 -11.58 -10.66
C ASN A 116 26.31 -11.26 -12.14
N ASP A 117 26.32 -12.31 -12.98
CA ASP A 117 26.12 -12.18 -14.43
C ASP A 117 24.63 -11.99 -14.83
N TRP A 118 23.71 -12.15 -13.88
CA TRP A 118 22.29 -11.88 -14.10
C TRP A 118 21.97 -10.42 -13.83
N ASP A 119 20.89 -9.93 -14.43
CA ASP A 119 20.31 -8.62 -14.14
C ASP A 119 18.79 -8.67 -14.33
N PHE A 120 18.09 -7.57 -14.04
CA PHE A 120 16.71 -7.41 -14.44
C PHE A 120 16.55 -7.62 -15.96
N SER A 121 15.43 -8.21 -16.34
CA SER A 121 15.09 -8.39 -17.75
C SER A 121 13.62 -8.12 -17.99
N PRO A 122 13.23 -7.73 -19.22
CA PRO A 122 11.82 -7.56 -19.57
C PRO A 122 10.95 -8.82 -19.40
N ALA A 123 11.55 -10.00 -19.18
CA ALA A 123 10.82 -11.24 -18.91
C ALA A 123 9.99 -11.18 -17.61
N VAL A 124 10.40 -10.35 -16.64
CA VAL A 124 9.60 -10.01 -15.46
C VAL A 124 9.41 -8.49 -15.45
N SER A 125 8.16 -8.04 -15.49
CA SER A 125 7.83 -6.62 -15.53
C SER A 125 6.65 -6.29 -14.63
N ASN A 126 6.59 -5.03 -14.23
CA ASN A 126 5.45 -4.45 -13.52
C ASN A 126 4.47 -3.88 -14.54
N PHE A 127 3.21 -4.32 -14.48
CA PHE A 127 2.15 -3.86 -15.37
C PHE A 127 1.25 -2.87 -14.63
N ILE A 128 1.06 -1.69 -15.20
CA ILE A 128 0.26 -0.60 -14.63
C ILE A 128 -0.92 -0.32 -15.56
N ASP A 129 -2.14 -0.57 -15.07
CA ASP A 129 -3.36 -0.04 -15.69
C ASP A 129 -3.58 1.39 -15.20
N CYS A 130 -3.28 2.36 -16.06
CA CYS A 130 -3.47 3.79 -15.81
C CYS A 130 -4.95 4.16 -15.96
N VAL A 131 -5.42 5.12 -15.17
CA VAL A 131 -6.83 5.54 -15.14
C VAL A 131 -7.15 6.65 -16.14
N ASN A 132 -6.13 7.38 -16.61
CA ASN A 132 -6.26 8.42 -17.64
C ASN A 132 -4.92 8.74 -18.35
N GLU A 133 -4.99 9.52 -19.42
CA GLU A 133 -3.82 9.95 -20.22
C GLU A 133 -2.79 10.73 -19.41
N ASN A 134 -3.22 11.59 -18.48
CA ASN A 134 -2.29 12.38 -17.68
C ASN A 134 -1.44 11.49 -16.75
N GLU A 135 -2.05 10.50 -16.10
CA GLU A 135 -1.31 9.50 -15.32
C GLU A 135 -0.34 8.71 -16.20
N LEU A 136 -0.82 8.23 -17.36
CA LEU A 136 0.00 7.48 -18.31
C LEU A 136 1.25 8.27 -18.74
N GLU A 137 1.06 9.51 -19.19
CA GLU A 137 2.15 10.37 -19.67
C GLU A 137 3.12 10.76 -18.55
N GLN A 138 2.62 11.05 -17.35
CA GLN A 138 3.45 11.38 -16.20
C GLN A 138 4.32 10.20 -15.77
N LEU A 139 3.72 9.02 -15.61
CA LEU A 139 4.45 7.81 -15.24
C LEU A 139 5.45 7.42 -16.33
N PHE A 140 5.03 7.40 -17.59
CA PHE A 140 5.91 7.08 -18.72
C PHE A 140 7.10 8.03 -18.78
N SER A 141 6.88 9.34 -18.61
CA SER A 141 7.94 10.36 -18.61
C SER A 141 8.92 10.17 -17.46
N LYS A 142 8.43 9.92 -16.24
CA LYS A 142 9.28 9.67 -15.06
C LYS A 142 10.10 8.39 -15.21
N LEU A 143 9.47 7.30 -15.63
CA LEU A 143 10.10 5.98 -15.75
C LEU A 143 11.10 5.90 -16.92
N SER A 144 10.82 6.58 -18.03
CA SER A 144 11.76 6.62 -19.17
C SER A 144 12.95 7.55 -18.95
N LYS A 145 12.90 8.45 -17.96
CA LYS A 145 13.99 9.38 -17.67
C LYS A 145 15.24 8.60 -17.23
N ASN A 146 16.32 8.74 -18.01
CA ASN A 146 17.58 7.99 -17.85
C ASN A 146 17.42 6.46 -17.97
N GLY A 147 16.26 5.99 -18.44
CA GLY A 147 16.00 4.59 -18.75
C GLY A 147 16.10 4.31 -20.24
N ASN A 148 15.50 3.19 -20.66
CA ASN A 148 15.37 2.78 -22.04
C ASN A 148 13.89 2.61 -22.41
N VAL A 149 13.46 3.28 -23.48
CA VAL A 149 12.12 3.07 -24.04
C VAL A 149 12.17 1.87 -24.99
N THR A 150 11.60 0.74 -24.57
CA THR A 150 11.49 -0.47 -25.38
C THR A 150 10.33 -0.39 -26.37
N MET A 151 9.20 0.19 -25.94
CA MET A 151 8.06 0.49 -26.79
C MET A 151 7.54 1.89 -26.47
N PRO A 152 7.64 2.87 -27.40
CA PRO A 152 7.12 4.21 -27.18
C PRO A 152 5.60 4.18 -26.96
N LEU A 153 5.05 5.18 -26.27
CA LEU A 153 3.60 5.27 -26.13
C LEU A 153 2.93 5.29 -27.51
N ASN A 154 2.02 4.36 -27.77
CA ASN A 154 1.23 4.33 -29.00
C ASN A 154 -0.04 3.48 -28.81
N ASN A 155 -0.93 3.51 -29.79
CA ASN A 155 -1.96 2.49 -29.93
C ASN A 155 -1.38 1.30 -30.69
N TYR A 156 -1.25 0.16 -30.00
CA TYR A 156 -0.72 -1.09 -30.57
C TYR A 156 -1.84 -2.09 -30.94
N GLY A 157 -3.09 -1.64 -31.00
CA GLY A 157 -4.25 -2.42 -31.44
C GLY A 157 -5.00 -3.18 -30.34
N PHE A 158 -4.48 -3.23 -29.11
CA PHE A 158 -5.07 -3.97 -27.99
C PHE A 158 -5.51 -3.09 -26.80
N SER A 159 -5.15 -1.81 -26.81
CA SER A 159 -5.54 -0.81 -25.82
C SER A 159 -5.64 0.57 -26.47
N TYR A 160 -6.26 1.53 -25.79
CA TYR A 160 -6.30 2.91 -26.27
C TYR A 160 -4.87 3.47 -26.42
N ARG A 161 -4.03 3.31 -25.38
CA ARG A 161 -2.59 3.55 -25.42
C ARG A 161 -1.80 2.54 -24.60
N PHE A 162 -0.59 2.23 -25.03
CA PHE A 162 0.35 1.36 -24.33
C PHE A 162 1.78 1.82 -24.55
N GLY A 163 2.65 1.58 -23.56
CA GLY A 163 4.09 1.74 -23.70
C GLY A 163 4.86 0.82 -22.76
N TRP A 164 6.14 0.64 -23.06
CA TRP A 164 7.04 -0.22 -22.31
C TRP A 164 8.38 0.48 -22.12
N VAL A 165 8.82 0.57 -20.87
CA VAL A 165 10.10 1.17 -20.48
C VAL A 165 10.87 0.24 -19.55
N VAL A 166 12.19 0.31 -19.63
CA VAL A 166 13.11 -0.15 -18.59
C VAL A 166 13.63 1.10 -17.91
N ASP A 167 13.46 1.23 -16.61
CA ASP A 167 13.83 2.45 -15.89
C ASP A 167 15.35 2.59 -15.68
N GLN A 168 15.76 3.69 -15.04
CA GLN A 168 17.17 3.98 -14.72
C GLN A 168 17.84 2.97 -13.77
N PHE A 169 17.08 2.05 -13.17
CA PHE A 169 17.55 0.99 -12.29
C PHE A 169 17.46 -0.40 -12.95
N GLY A 170 17.06 -0.48 -14.23
CA GLY A 170 16.93 -1.73 -14.98
C GLY A 170 15.57 -2.43 -14.82
N VAL A 171 14.66 -1.89 -14.00
CA VAL A 171 13.35 -2.55 -13.75
C VAL A 171 12.41 -2.29 -14.92
N SER A 172 11.69 -3.33 -15.33
CA SER A 172 10.82 -3.29 -16.51
C SER A 172 9.37 -2.91 -16.15
N TRP A 173 8.79 -1.98 -16.90
CA TRP A 173 7.46 -1.42 -16.67
C TRP A 173 6.64 -1.37 -17.96
N GLN A 174 5.44 -1.94 -17.91
CA GLN A 174 4.44 -1.86 -18.97
C GLN A 174 3.29 -0.96 -18.50
N LEU A 175 3.00 0.09 -19.25
CA LEU A 175 1.94 1.04 -18.92
C LEU A 175 0.83 0.91 -19.94
N ASN A 176 -0.39 0.72 -19.45
CA ASN A 176 -1.56 0.47 -20.26
C ASN A 176 -2.67 1.44 -19.91
N LEU A 177 -3.34 1.97 -20.92
CA LEU A 177 -4.57 2.74 -20.79
C LEU A 177 -5.59 2.11 -21.75
N LYS A 178 -6.69 1.59 -21.19
CA LYS A 178 -7.73 0.88 -21.93
C LYS A 178 -8.68 1.84 -22.65
#